data_AF-A0A7Y2SR45-F1
#
_entry.id   AF-A0A7Y2SR45-F1
#
_cell.length_a   1.000
_cell.length_b   1.000
_cell.length_c   1.000
_cell.angle_alpha   90.00
_cell.angle_beta   90.00
_cell.angle_gamma   90.00
#
_symmetry.space_group_name_H-M   'P 1'
#
loop_
_entity.id
_entity.type
_entity.pdbx_description
1 polymer ?
#
loop_
_entity_poly.entity_id
_entity_poly.type
_entity_poly.pdbx_seq_one_letter_code
_entity_poly.pdbx_strand_id
1 'polypeptide(L)'
;MELLPGTYTFRVSYAGGRQTLRQDIGTNPLVQFTTKHVTVELRDSAGAPLAGDAEYNVGGWQPFGTGTTPATMELLPGTYTFRVSYAGGRQTLRQDIGANPLVQFTTKHVAVEH
;
A
#
# COMPACT_ATOMS: atom_id res chain seq x y z
N MET A 1 -3.09 -9.75 -28.55
CA MET A 1 -3.60 -11.08 -28.11
C MET A 1 -5.05 -11.15 -28.55
N GLU A 2 -5.47 -12.29 -29.09
CA GLU A 2 -6.85 -12.50 -29.54
C GLU A 2 -7.44 -13.70 -28.80
N LEU A 3 -8.69 -13.56 -28.35
CA LEU A 3 -9.47 -14.59 -27.65
C LEU A 3 -10.86 -14.66 -28.28
N LEU A 4 -11.44 -15.85 -28.30
CA LEU A 4 -12.84 -16.02 -28.68
C LEU A 4 -13.77 -15.38 -27.64
N PRO A 5 -15.00 -14.96 -28.00
CA PRO A 5 -15.98 -14.49 -27.03
C PRO A 5 -16.21 -15.52 -25.91
N GLY A 6 -16.23 -15.06 -24.66
CA GLY A 6 -16.47 -15.91 -23.51
C GLY A 6 -16.03 -15.30 -22.19
N THR A 7 -16.27 -16.01 -21.09
CA THR A 7 -15.83 -15.62 -19.75
C THR A 7 -14.43 -16.12 -19.46
N TYR A 8 -13.53 -15.19 -19.16
CA TYR A 8 -12.14 -15.47 -18.80
C TYR A 8 -11.81 -14.93 -17.41
N THR A 9 -10.76 -15.49 -16.81
CA THR A 9 -10.17 -14.96 -15.59
C THR A 9 -8.81 -14.37 -15.92
N PHE A 10 -8.66 -13.07 -15.69
CA PHE A 10 -7.42 -12.33 -15.86
C PHE A 10 -6.76 -12.12 -14.51
N ARG A 11 -5.44 -12.21 -14.46
CA ARG A 11 -4.66 -11.97 -13.25
C ARG A 11 -3.50 -11.04 -13.57
N VAL A 12 -3.29 -10.04 -12.72
CA VAL A 12 -2.11 -9.18 -12.77
C VAL A 12 -1.38 -9.24 -11.43
N SER A 13 -0.06 -9.18 -11.48
CA SER A 13 0.80 -9.00 -10.30
C SER A 13 1.63 -7.74 -10.51
N TYR A 14 1.75 -6.91 -9.48
CA TYR A 14 2.52 -5.67 -9.55
C TYR A 14 2.96 -5.28 -8.13
N ALA A 15 4.25 -4.96 -7.97
CA ALA A 15 4.86 -4.57 -6.69
C ALA A 15 4.44 -5.48 -5.51
N GLY A 16 4.48 -6.81 -5.74
CA GLY A 16 4.09 -7.82 -4.75
C GLY A 16 2.58 -7.98 -4.51
N GLY A 17 1.76 -7.06 -5.02
CA GLY A 17 0.30 -7.16 -5.07
C GLY A 17 -0.20 -8.10 -6.15
N ARG A 18 -1.44 -8.57 -6.00
CA ARG A 18 -2.14 -9.38 -7.01
C ARG A 18 -3.60 -8.96 -7.10
N GLN A 19 -4.12 -8.92 -8.33
CA GLN A 19 -5.54 -8.70 -8.62
C GLN A 19 -6.02 -9.76 -9.60
N THR A 20 -7.28 -10.16 -9.46
CA THR A 20 -7.94 -11.12 -10.35
C THR A 20 -9.28 -10.55 -10.77
N LEU A 21 -9.57 -10.54 -12.07
CA LEU A 21 -10.82 -10.08 -12.64
C LEU A 21 -11.41 -11.19 -13.51
N ARG A 22 -12.66 -11.56 -13.24
CA ARG A 22 -13.43 -12.48 -14.08
C ARG A 22 -14.37 -11.65 -14.96
N GLN A 23 -14.23 -11.76 -16.27
CA GLN A 23 -14.96 -10.90 -17.22
C GLN A 23 -15.36 -11.68 -18.47
N ASP A 24 -16.59 -11.43 -18.93
CA ASP A 24 -17.08 -11.89 -20.22
C ASP A 24 -16.67 -10.90 -21.31
N ILE A 25 -15.68 -11.28 -22.11
CA ILE A 25 -15.15 -10.42 -23.18
C ILE A 25 -16.05 -10.40 -24.43
N GLY A 26 -17.06 -11.27 -24.50
CA GLY A 26 -18.11 -11.19 -25.51
C GLY A 26 -19.08 -10.04 -25.24
N THR A 27 -19.23 -9.60 -23.99
CA THR A 27 -20.09 -8.47 -23.60
C THR A 27 -19.31 -7.18 -23.38
N ASN A 28 -18.14 -7.25 -22.74
CA ASN A 28 -17.23 -6.12 -22.56
C ASN A 28 -15.79 -6.57 -22.86
N PRO A 29 -15.21 -6.20 -24.02
CA PRO A 29 -13.87 -6.64 -24.37
C PRO A 29 -12.75 -5.87 -23.63
N LEU A 30 -13.06 -4.75 -22.96
CA LEU A 30 -12.06 -3.95 -22.27
C LEU A 30 -11.82 -4.49 -20.85
N VAL A 31 -10.70 -5.18 -20.67
CA VAL A 31 -10.22 -5.67 -19.37
C VAL A 31 -9.24 -4.64 -18.79
N GLN A 32 -9.61 -3.99 -17.70
CA GLN A 32 -8.79 -2.94 -17.08
C GLN A 32 -8.43 -3.29 -15.64
N PHE A 33 -7.15 -3.14 -15.30
CA PHE A 33 -6.66 -3.12 -13.93
C PHE A 33 -6.14 -1.72 -13.62
N THR A 34 -6.43 -1.21 -12.42
CA THR A 34 -5.94 0.09 -11.96
C THR A 34 -5.13 -0.07 -10.69
N THR A 35 -4.19 0.83 -10.49
CA THR A 35 -3.42 0.97 -9.25
C THR A 35 -3.99 2.11 -8.41
N LYS A 36 -3.51 2.20 -7.17
CA LYS A 36 -3.72 3.31 -6.26
C LYS A 36 -2.37 3.97 -6.00
N HIS A 37 -2.35 5.29 -6.08
CA HIS A 37 -1.24 6.10 -5.58
C HIS A 37 -1.29 6.10 -4.05
N VAL A 38 -0.49 5.24 -3.42
CA VAL A 38 -0.46 5.08 -1.96
C VAL A 38 0.57 6.01 -1.36
N THR A 39 0.22 6.66 -0.25
CA THR A 39 1.11 7.51 0.54
C THR A 39 1.31 6.91 1.91
N VAL A 40 2.55 6.76 2.36
CA VAL A 40 2.91 6.40 3.74
C VAL A 40 3.55 7.61 4.41
N GLU A 41 2.97 8.05 5.53
CA GLU A 41 3.46 9.20 6.29
C GLU A 41 3.68 8.83 7.75
N LEU A 42 4.71 9.42 8.36
CA LEU A 42 4.90 9.46 9.81
C LEU A 42 4.69 10.91 10.25
N ARG A 43 3.88 11.12 11.28
CA ARG A 43 3.67 12.42 11.91
C ARG A 43 4.03 12.39 13.38
N ASP A 44 4.50 13.52 13.90
CA ASP A 44 4.62 13.70 15.34
C ASP A 44 3.24 13.86 16.00
N SER A 45 3.20 13.95 17.33
CA SER A 45 1.95 14.13 18.07
C SER A 45 1.25 15.48 17.83
N ALA A 46 1.95 16.46 17.24
CA ALA A 46 1.39 17.75 16.83
C ALA A 46 0.94 17.74 15.35
N GLY A 47 1.15 16.65 14.63
CA GLY A 47 0.79 16.47 13.23
C GLY A 47 1.87 16.89 12.22
N ALA A 48 3.06 17.30 12.67
CA ALA A 48 4.16 17.65 11.77
C ALA A 48 4.79 16.39 11.15
N PRO A 49 5.22 16.42 9.88
CA PRO A 49 5.82 15.26 9.22
C PRO A 49 7.18 14.92 9.83
N LEU A 50 7.46 13.62 9.92
CA LEU A 50 8.74 13.07 10.37
C LEU A 50 9.31 12.13 9.30
N ALA A 51 10.64 12.05 9.25
CA ALA A 51 11.36 11.04 8.48
C ALA A 51 11.57 9.79 9.33
N GLY A 52 11.08 8.65 8.85
CA GLY A 52 11.33 7.33 9.40
C GLY A 52 11.42 6.31 8.27
N ASP A 53 12.00 5.14 8.57
CA ASP A 53 12.17 4.07 7.59
C ASP A 53 10.80 3.46 7.28
N ALA A 54 10.40 3.48 6.01
CA ALA A 54 9.09 3.03 5.54
C ALA A 54 9.21 1.69 4.80
N GLU A 55 8.42 0.71 5.23
CA GLU A 55 8.42 -0.62 4.65
C GLU A 55 6.99 -1.18 4.49
N TYR A 56 6.84 -2.15 3.60
CA TYR A 56 5.59 -2.89 3.40
C TYR A 56 5.88 -4.39 3.24
N ASN A 57 4.92 -5.23 3.61
CA ASN A 57 5.09 -6.68 3.59
C ASN A 57 4.41 -7.31 2.35
N VAL A 58 5.23 -7.89 1.48
CA VAL A 58 4.80 -8.59 0.25
C VAL A 58 5.50 -9.95 0.10
N GLY A 59 5.43 -10.76 1.15
CA GLY A 59 6.19 -12.02 1.26
C GLY A 59 7.54 -11.85 1.95
N GLY A 60 7.77 -10.66 2.49
CA GLY A 60 8.99 -10.17 3.12
C GLY A 60 8.86 -8.66 3.27
N TRP A 61 9.60 -8.09 4.22
CA TRP A 61 9.65 -6.64 4.37
C TRP A 61 10.50 -6.03 3.26
N GLN A 62 9.92 -5.09 2.54
CA GLN A 62 10.56 -4.37 1.45
C GLN A 62 10.46 -2.86 1.72
N PRO A 63 11.44 -2.04 1.31
CA PRO A 63 11.32 -0.60 1.36
C PRO A 63 10.08 -0.12 0.60
N PHE A 64 9.28 0.76 1.19
CA PHE A 64 8.13 1.37 0.53
C PHE A 64 8.55 2.66 -0.18
N GLY A 65 8.33 2.74 -1.49
CA GLY A 65 8.77 3.88 -2.31
C GLY A 65 10.29 4.10 -2.21
N THR A 66 10.69 5.29 -1.78
CA THR A 66 12.10 5.65 -1.51
C THR A 66 12.67 5.02 -0.24
N GLY A 67 11.82 4.40 0.61
CA GLY A 67 12.20 3.78 1.87
C GLY A 67 12.18 4.73 3.07
N THR A 68 11.83 6.01 2.90
CA THR A 68 11.77 6.99 3.98
C THR A 68 10.51 7.84 3.88
N THR A 69 9.80 8.04 4.99
CA THR A 69 8.57 8.86 5.02
C THR A 69 8.84 10.37 4.83
N PRO A 70 7.92 11.13 4.21
CA PRO A 70 6.78 10.63 3.44
C PRO A 70 7.25 9.94 2.15
N ALA A 71 6.67 8.79 1.84
CA ALA A 71 6.96 8.03 0.63
C ALA A 71 5.67 7.72 -0.11
N THR A 72 5.76 7.61 -1.44
CA THR A 72 4.65 7.19 -2.28
C THR A 72 5.07 6.11 -3.26
N MET A 73 4.11 5.28 -3.66
CA MET A 73 4.24 4.37 -4.81
C MET A 73 2.86 3.88 -5.27
N GLU A 74 2.82 3.38 -6.51
CA GLU A 74 1.64 2.71 -7.03
C GLU A 74 1.54 1.29 -6.47
N LEU A 75 0.35 0.89 -6.04
CA LEU A 75 0.03 -0.47 -5.64
C LEU A 75 -1.30 -0.90 -6.23
N LEU A 76 -1.44 -2.21 -6.49
CA LEU A 76 -2.76 -2.75 -6.79
C LEU A 76 -3.65 -2.61 -5.53
N PRO A 77 -4.95 -2.28 -5.67
CA PRO A 77 -5.87 -2.25 -4.54
C PRO A 77 -5.82 -3.54 -3.73
N GLY A 78 -5.92 -3.43 -2.40
CA GLY A 78 -5.95 -4.57 -1.50
C GLY A 78 -5.51 -4.22 -0.09
N THR A 79 -5.46 -5.23 0.77
CA THR A 79 -4.97 -5.07 2.15
C THR A 79 -3.49 -5.40 2.24
N TYR A 80 -2.72 -4.44 2.73
CA TYR A 80 -1.28 -4.55 2.95
C TYR A 80 -0.95 -4.31 4.43
N THR A 81 0.21 -4.80 4.87
CA THR A 81 0.78 -4.43 6.16
C THR A 81 1.99 -3.55 5.93
N PHE A 82 1.94 -2.34 6.48
CA PHE A 82 2.99 -1.33 6.45
C PHE A 82 3.72 -1.30 7.78
N ARG A 83 4.94 -0.77 7.76
CA ARG A 83 5.79 -0.58 8.92
C ARG A 83 6.54 0.72 8.81
N VAL A 84 6.63 1.43 9.92
CA VAL A 84 7.55 2.56 10.07
C VAL A 84 8.46 2.33 11.28
N SER A 85 9.75 2.59 11.12
CA SER A 85 10.74 2.62 12.20
C SER A 85 11.25 4.05 12.40
N TYR A 86 11.32 4.49 13.66
CA TYR A 86 11.72 5.84 14.03
C TYR A 86 12.28 5.86 15.46
N ALA A 87 13.44 6.50 15.67
CA ALA A 87 14.08 6.67 16.97
C ALA A 87 14.20 5.37 17.80
N GLY A 88 14.53 4.25 17.13
CA GLY A 88 14.64 2.92 17.76
C GLY A 88 13.30 2.22 18.04
N GLY A 89 12.17 2.91 17.86
CA GLY A 89 10.83 2.36 17.90
C GLY A 89 10.35 1.89 16.52
N ARG A 90 9.33 1.03 16.53
CA ARG A 90 8.73 0.47 15.33
C ARG A 90 7.22 0.30 15.49
N GLN A 91 6.46 0.69 14.47
CA GLN A 91 5.02 0.51 14.41
C GLN A 91 4.62 -0.22 13.13
N THR A 92 3.54 -0.99 13.17
CA THR A 92 2.97 -1.67 12.00
C THR A 92 1.48 -1.36 11.88
N LEU A 93 1.02 -1.12 10.66
CA LEU A 93 -0.37 -0.84 10.34
C LEU A 93 -0.83 -1.74 9.20
N ARG A 94 -1.93 -2.48 9.41
CA ARG A 94 -2.59 -3.24 8.34
C ARG A 94 -3.75 -2.41 7.80
N GLN A 95 -3.75 -2.14 6.50
CA GLN A 95 -4.71 -1.23 5.88
C GLN A 95 -5.13 -1.69 4.48
N ASP A 96 -6.42 -1.53 4.19
CA ASP A 96 -6.96 -1.64 2.83
C ASP A 96 -6.74 -0.33 2.07
N ILE A 97 -5.76 -0.34 1.17
CA ILE A 97 -5.43 0.81 0.33
C ILE A 97 -6.39 1.01 -0.84
N GLY A 98 -7.22 0.00 -1.14
CA GLY A 98 -8.31 0.15 -2.09
C GLY A 98 -9.38 1.10 -1.58
N ALA A 99 -9.65 1.04 -0.27
CA ALA A 99 -10.59 1.91 0.44
C ALA A 99 -9.95 3.25 0.86
N ASN A 100 -8.73 3.23 1.40
CA ASN A 100 -8.01 4.43 1.81
C ASN A 100 -6.52 4.34 1.45
N PRO A 101 -6.02 5.07 0.44
CA PRO A 101 -4.62 5.02 0.02
C PRO A 101 -3.66 5.83 0.92
N LEU A 102 -4.15 6.53 1.95
CA LEU A 102 -3.31 7.24 2.92
C LEU A 102 -3.05 6.38 4.16
N VAL A 103 -1.82 5.91 4.31
CA VAL A 103 -1.35 5.12 5.44
C VAL A 103 -0.58 6.04 6.39
N GLN A 104 -1.21 6.44 7.49
CA GLN A 104 -0.64 7.40 8.43
C GLN A 104 -0.22 6.73 9.74
N PHE A 105 1.02 6.95 10.14
CA PHE A 105 1.56 6.65 11.46
C PHE A 105 1.69 7.94 12.27
N THR A 106 1.56 7.84 13.59
CA THR A 106 1.68 8.99 14.48
C THR A 106 2.43 8.60 15.75
N THR A 107 3.43 9.39 16.12
CA THR A 107 4.13 9.21 17.40
C THR A 107 3.26 9.68 18.56
N LYS A 108 3.55 9.18 19.76
CA LYS A 108 2.92 9.67 20.99
C LYS A 108 3.98 10.35 21.82
N HIS A 109 3.72 11.57 22.23
CA HIS A 109 4.51 12.23 23.26
C HIS A 109 4.28 11.50 24.59
N VAL A 110 5.37 11.16 25.29
CA VAL A 110 5.34 10.54 26.61
C VAL A 110 6.20 11.40 27.53
N ALA A 111 5.58 11.97 28.57
CA ALA A 111 6.29 12.62 29.67
C ALA A 111 6.47 11.59 30.79
N VAL A 112 7.66 11.54 31.38
CA VAL A 112 7.93 10.77 32.60
C VAL A 112 8.19 11.79 33.70
N GLU A 113 7.36 11.77 34.73
CA GLU A 113 7.54 12.58 35.94
C GLU A 113 8.26 11.74 37.00
N HIS A 114 9.16 12.36 37.76
CA HIS A 114 9.93 11.78 38.85
C HIS A 114 9.40 12.26 40.20
#